data_AF-A0A2G2QKX7-F1
#
_entry.id   AF-A0A2G2QKX7-F1
#
_cell.length_a   1.000
_cell.length_b   1.000
_cell.length_c   1.000
_cell.angle_alpha   90.00
_cell.angle_beta   90.00
_cell.angle_gamma   90.00
#
_symmetry.space_group_name_H-M   'P 1'
#
loop_
_entity.id
_entity.type
_entity.pdbx_description
1 polymer ?
#
loop_
_entity_poly.entity_id
_entity_poly.type
_entity_poly.pdbx_seq_one_letter_code
_entity_poly.pdbx_strand_id
1 'polypeptide(L)'
;MIKVGVGGRHKETKTPVGVAGYLDNCTNSGYLKKSFFDDPRISELREMGLSRHWVDIAESIGFDSFIVVWQKLSDHDDTRSSKCSIYVPRFAGWIKYQRNRVIISLRSSGFSYSDIQDQIKVDLGERVSVSHIKRIVALKK
;
A
#
# COMPACT_ATOMS: atom_id res chain seq x y z
N MET A 1 -43.11 56.36 -38.90
CA MET A 1 -44.41 55.81 -38.45
C MET A 1 -44.64 54.57 -39.30
N ILE A 2 -44.56 53.32 -38.84
CA ILE A 2 -45.32 52.63 -37.77
C ILE A 2 -44.45 51.44 -37.28
N LYS A 3 -44.42 51.18 -35.97
CA LYS A 3 -43.87 49.95 -35.36
C LYS A 3 -44.80 48.77 -35.64
N VAL A 4 -44.29 47.62 -36.08
CA VAL A 4 -45.04 46.35 -36.03
C VAL A 4 -44.13 45.18 -35.65
N GLY A 5 -44.35 44.65 -34.43
CA GLY A 5 -44.27 43.23 -34.06
C GLY A 5 -42.95 42.47 -34.19
N VAL A 6 -42.21 42.36 -33.09
CA VAL A 6 -41.30 41.22 -32.80
C VAL A 6 -42.16 40.02 -32.37
N GLY A 7 -42.08 38.90 -33.10
CA GLY A 7 -42.87 37.72 -32.78
C GLY A 7 -42.67 36.53 -33.71
N GLY A 8 -41.43 36.11 -33.96
CA GLY A 8 -41.13 34.82 -34.59
C GLY A 8 -40.98 33.73 -33.53
N ARG A 9 -42.01 32.90 -33.35
CA ARG A 9 -42.02 31.78 -32.40
C ARG A 9 -40.93 30.78 -32.75
N HIS A 10 -40.01 30.54 -31.82
CA HIS A 10 -39.10 29.39 -31.87
C HIS A 10 -39.97 28.12 -31.89
N LYS A 11 -39.76 27.25 -32.87
CA LYS A 11 -40.32 25.89 -32.80
C LYS A 11 -39.74 25.22 -31.57
N GLU A 12 -40.61 24.72 -30.70
CA GLU A 12 -40.27 23.90 -29.55
C GLU A 12 -39.57 22.62 -30.02
N THR A 13 -38.25 22.62 -30.03
CA THR A 13 -37.50 21.39 -29.80
C THR A 13 -37.47 21.20 -28.29
N LYS A 14 -38.23 20.22 -27.80
CA LYS A 14 -38.11 19.73 -26.42
C LYS A 14 -36.65 19.39 -26.14
N THR A 15 -35.97 20.31 -25.48
CA THR A 15 -34.67 20.07 -24.88
C THR A 15 -34.93 19.18 -23.67
N PRO A 16 -34.26 18.02 -23.53
CA PRO A 16 -34.25 17.36 -22.23
C PRO A 16 -33.66 18.34 -21.23
N VAL A 17 -34.41 18.61 -20.16
CA VAL A 17 -33.89 19.25 -18.96
C VAL A 17 -32.81 18.33 -18.40
N GLY A 18 -31.57 18.56 -18.81
CA GLY A 18 -30.38 17.87 -18.37
C GLY A 18 -29.42 18.92 -17.86
N VAL A 19 -29.37 19.06 -16.55
CA VAL A 19 -28.49 19.96 -15.80
C VAL A 19 -27.06 19.86 -16.35
N ALA A 20 -26.52 21.00 -16.79
CA ALA A 20 -25.08 21.18 -16.92
C ALA A 20 -24.47 21.12 -15.51
N GLY A 21 -24.21 19.91 -15.04
CA GLY A 21 -23.44 19.62 -13.85
C GLY A 21 -22.17 18.89 -14.30
N TYR A 22 -21.04 19.22 -13.70
CA TYR A 22 -19.86 18.36 -13.76
C TYR A 22 -20.32 16.93 -13.51
N LEU A 23 -19.96 16.01 -14.41
CA LEU A 23 -20.21 14.59 -14.20
C LEU A 23 -19.55 14.23 -12.87
N ASP A 24 -20.37 14.06 -11.83
CA ASP A 24 -19.91 13.61 -10.53
C ASP A 24 -19.24 12.25 -10.72
N ASN A 25 -17.94 12.23 -10.42
CA ASN A 25 -17.14 11.02 -10.25
C ASN A 25 -17.85 10.08 -9.27
N CYS A 26 -18.53 9.08 -9.79
CA CYS A 26 -18.97 7.90 -9.05
C CYS A 26 -19.11 6.72 -10.02
N THR A 27 -18.01 6.31 -10.67
CA THR A 27 -17.92 4.93 -11.18
C THR A 27 -17.81 4.02 -9.96
N ASN A 28 -18.95 3.70 -9.37
CA ASN A 28 -19.04 2.87 -8.18
C ASN A 28 -18.91 1.39 -8.57
N SER A 29 -17.84 0.76 -8.07
CA SER A 29 -17.84 -0.59 -7.51
C SER A 29 -18.35 -1.75 -8.38
N GLY A 30 -17.49 -2.26 -9.26
CA GLY A 30 -17.65 -3.57 -9.91
C GLY A 30 -16.52 -4.58 -9.65
N TYR A 31 -15.39 -4.15 -9.10
CA TYR A 31 -14.38 -5.08 -8.59
C TYR A 31 -14.67 -5.26 -7.11
N LEU A 32 -15.05 -6.48 -6.74
CA LEU A 32 -15.22 -6.96 -5.36
C LEU A 32 -14.40 -6.11 -4.39
N LYS A 33 -15.05 -5.18 -3.67
CA LYS A 33 -14.46 -4.51 -2.50
C LYS A 33 -14.31 -5.61 -1.44
N LYS A 34 -13.34 -6.50 -1.62
CA LYS A 34 -12.71 -7.17 -0.51
C LYS A 34 -12.12 -6.01 0.28
N SER A 35 -12.68 -5.73 1.45
CA SER A 35 -12.15 -4.74 2.36
C SER A 35 -10.68 -5.10 2.60
N PHE A 36 -9.76 -4.43 1.90
CA PHE A 36 -8.33 -4.56 2.16
C PHE A 36 -8.00 -4.12 3.59
N PHE A 37 -8.92 -3.38 4.23
CA PHE A 37 -8.94 -3.06 5.65
C PHE A 37 -8.84 -4.30 6.57
N ASP A 38 -9.33 -5.46 6.14
CA ASP A 38 -9.33 -6.68 6.95
C ASP A 38 -8.12 -7.59 6.66
N ASP A 39 -7.18 -7.16 5.80
CA ASP A 39 -5.98 -7.95 5.53
C ASP A 39 -5.02 -7.86 6.74
N PRO A 40 -4.75 -8.98 7.45
CA PRO A 40 -3.87 -8.96 8.63
C PRO A 40 -2.45 -8.48 8.29
N ARG A 41 -2.02 -8.59 7.03
CA ARG A 41 -0.71 -8.14 6.56
C ARG A 41 -0.59 -6.61 6.54
N ILE A 42 -1.71 -5.90 6.45
CA ILE A 42 -1.75 -4.43 6.58
C ILE A 42 -1.50 -4.02 8.03
N SER A 43 -2.05 -4.76 9.00
CA SER A 43 -1.76 -4.56 10.43
C SER A 43 -0.27 -4.74 10.72
N GLU A 44 0.40 -5.68 10.05
CA GLU A 44 1.85 -5.84 10.18
C GLU A 44 2.65 -4.60 9.73
N LEU A 45 2.17 -3.87 8.70
CA LEU A 45 2.79 -2.61 8.28
C LEU A 45 2.67 -1.52 9.37
N ARG A 46 1.57 -1.52 10.12
CA ARG A 46 1.38 -0.62 11.27
C ARG A 46 2.31 -1.01 12.42
N GLU A 47 2.37 -2.30 12.74
CA GLU A 47 3.22 -2.86 13.80
C GLU A 47 4.71 -2.60 13.56
N MET A 48 5.16 -2.68 12.30
CA MET A 48 6.55 -2.38 11.96
C MET A 48 6.91 -0.89 12.06
N GLY A 49 5.93 -0.01 12.30
CA GLY A 49 6.13 1.44 12.41
C GLY A 49 6.16 2.16 11.07
N LEU A 50 5.55 1.60 10.01
CA LEU A 50 5.42 2.30 8.74
C LEU A 50 4.48 3.50 8.92
N SER A 51 4.85 4.67 8.39
CA SER A 51 4.06 5.89 8.62
C SER A 51 2.64 5.75 8.05
N ARG A 52 1.67 6.40 8.68
CA ARG A 52 0.25 6.30 8.32
C ARG A 52 -0.03 6.48 6.83
N HIS A 53 0.59 7.47 6.17
CA HIS A 53 0.39 7.72 4.74
C HIS A 53 0.73 6.50 3.86
N TRP A 54 1.79 5.76 4.17
CA TRP A 54 2.17 4.56 3.44
C TRP A 54 1.21 3.39 3.71
N VAL A 55 0.70 3.28 4.94
CA VAL A 55 -0.32 2.29 5.28
C VAL A 55 -1.65 2.60 4.59
N ASP A 56 -2.06 3.86 4.53
CA ASP A 56 -3.29 4.28 3.84
C ASP A 56 -3.20 3.97 2.33
N ILE A 57 -2.01 4.14 1.72
CA ILE A 57 -1.77 3.69 0.33
C ILE A 57 -1.97 2.17 0.23
N ALA A 58 -1.39 1.39 1.15
CA ALA A 58 -1.53 -0.06 1.16
C ALA A 58 -2.99 -0.53 1.32
N GLU A 59 -3.78 0.15 2.15
CA GLU A 59 -5.22 -0.09 2.29
C GLU A 59 -6.00 0.25 1.01
N SER A 60 -5.57 1.27 0.27
CA SER A 60 -6.24 1.69 -0.96
C SER A 60 -5.99 0.75 -2.14
N ILE A 61 -4.76 0.23 -2.29
CA ILE A 61 -4.35 -0.59 -3.45
C ILE A 61 -4.22 -2.08 -3.14
N GLY A 62 -4.34 -2.47 -1.87
CA GLY A 62 -4.11 -3.83 -1.39
C GLY A 62 -2.64 -4.13 -1.11
N PHE A 63 -2.40 -5.04 -0.17
CA PHE A 63 -1.06 -5.38 0.34
C PHE A 63 -0.09 -5.84 -0.75
N ASP A 64 -0.50 -6.77 -1.61
CA ASP A 64 0.41 -7.37 -2.60
C ASP A 64 0.89 -6.34 -3.64
N SER A 65 -0.04 -5.52 -4.15
CA SER A 65 0.28 -4.40 -5.04
C SER A 65 1.17 -3.37 -4.36
N PHE A 66 0.90 -3.08 -3.09
CA PHE A 66 1.70 -2.16 -2.30
C PHE A 66 3.14 -2.63 -2.12
N ILE A 67 3.38 -3.90 -1.77
CA ILE A 67 4.73 -4.45 -1.61
C ILE A 67 5.53 -4.32 -2.90
N VAL A 68 4.93 -4.64 -4.05
CA VAL A 68 5.59 -4.52 -5.36
C VAL A 68 5.98 -3.07 -5.66
N VAL A 69 5.06 -2.12 -5.44
CA VAL A 69 5.31 -0.69 -5.67
C VAL A 69 6.40 -0.18 -4.72
N TRP A 70 6.29 -0.51 -3.44
CA TRP A 70 7.22 -0.05 -2.41
C TRP A 70 8.63 -0.57 -2.66
N GLN A 71 8.78 -1.85 -3.03
CA GLN A 71 10.07 -2.41 -3.41
C GLN A 71 10.71 -1.62 -4.56
N LYS A 72 9.97 -1.41 -5.65
CA LYS A 72 10.47 -0.67 -6.81
C LYS A 72 10.85 0.77 -6.48
N LEU A 73 10.02 1.47 -5.69
CA LEU A 73 10.33 2.83 -5.25
C LEU A 73 11.57 2.88 -4.37
N SER A 74 11.74 1.91 -3.47
CA SER A 74 12.92 1.84 -2.59
C SER A 74 14.21 1.49 -3.35
N ASP A 75 14.12 0.70 -4.41
CA ASP A 75 15.28 0.31 -5.22
C ASP A 75 15.78 1.48 -6.10
N HIS A 76 14.85 2.36 -6.50
CA HIS A 76 15.11 3.52 -7.36
C HIS A 76 15.04 4.87 -6.62
N ASP A 77 15.20 4.87 -5.30
CA ASP A 77 15.17 6.09 -4.47
C ASP A 77 16.43 6.95 -4.67
N ASP A 78 16.58 7.51 -5.88
CA ASP A 78 17.53 8.57 -6.20
C ASP A 78 16.96 9.90 -5.67
N THR A 79 16.98 10.07 -4.35
CA THR A 79 16.55 11.25 -3.58
C THR A 79 17.19 12.59 -4.00
N ARG A 80 17.94 12.65 -5.11
CA ARG A 80 18.84 13.75 -5.43
C ARG A 80 18.48 14.60 -6.66
N SER A 81 17.44 14.30 -7.44
CA SER A 81 17.31 14.98 -8.76
C SER A 81 16.05 15.81 -9.06
N SER A 82 15.10 15.98 -8.15
CA SER A 82 13.91 16.78 -8.47
C SER A 82 13.37 17.61 -7.30
N LYS A 83 12.84 18.80 -7.64
CA LYS A 83 12.28 19.81 -6.72
C LYS A 83 11.07 19.31 -5.90
N CYS A 84 10.62 18.08 -6.15
CA CYS A 84 9.49 17.43 -5.47
C CYS A 84 9.88 15.98 -5.15
N SER A 85 10.75 15.78 -4.14
CA SER A 85 11.12 14.45 -3.66
C SER A 85 10.16 14.00 -2.55
N ILE A 86 9.60 12.80 -2.69
CA ILE A 86 8.84 12.14 -1.63
C ILE A 86 9.81 11.20 -0.91
N TYR A 87 9.82 11.24 0.41
CA TYR A 87 10.58 10.27 1.20
C TYR A 87 10.02 8.85 1.02
N VAL A 88 10.87 7.94 0.56
CA VAL A 88 10.54 6.52 0.43
C VAL A 88 11.21 5.71 1.55
N PRO A 89 10.45 5.07 2.46
CA PRO A 89 11.02 4.15 3.44
C PRO A 89 11.79 3.02 2.75
N ARG A 90 12.91 2.61 3.32
CA ARG A 90 13.72 1.53 2.73
C ARG A 90 12.98 0.19 2.84
N PHE A 91 12.79 -0.49 1.73
CA PHE A 91 12.16 -1.82 1.68
C PHE A 91 12.94 -2.89 2.47
N ALA A 92 14.25 -2.71 2.65
CA ALA A 92 15.07 -3.54 3.53
C ALA A 92 14.54 -3.59 4.99
N GLY A 93 13.81 -2.56 5.44
CA GLY A 93 13.14 -2.56 6.74
C GLY A 93 12.04 -3.62 6.82
N TRP A 94 11.25 -3.78 5.75
CA TRP A 94 10.22 -4.81 5.64
C TRP A 94 10.83 -6.22 5.66
N ILE A 95 11.88 -6.46 4.87
CA ILE A 95 12.56 -7.77 4.84
C ILE A 95 13.12 -8.14 6.22
N LYS A 96 13.78 -7.18 6.89
CA LYS A 96 14.28 -7.38 8.26
C LYS A 96 13.14 -7.70 9.24
N TYR A 97 12.02 -7.01 9.14
CA TYR A 97 10.84 -7.24 9.98
C TYR A 97 10.28 -8.66 9.78
N GLN A 98 10.07 -9.08 8.54
CA GLN A 98 9.58 -10.42 8.21
C GLN A 98 10.52 -11.52 8.68
N ARG A 99 11.84 -11.38 8.44
CA ARG A 99 12.85 -12.33 8.94
C ARG A 99 12.82 -12.46 10.46
N ASN A 100 12.75 -11.35 11.18
CA ASN A 100 12.68 -11.38 12.64
C ASN A 100 11.43 -12.12 13.12
N ARG A 101 10.28 -11.89 12.47
CA ARG A 101 9.06 -12.61 12.77
C ARG A 101 9.15 -14.12 12.51
N VAL A 102 9.78 -14.53 11.41
CA VAL A 102 10.04 -15.95 11.12
C VAL A 102 10.93 -16.56 12.21
N ILE A 103 12.04 -15.91 12.58
CA ILE A 103 12.92 -16.33 13.67
C ILE A 103 12.13 -16.57 14.97
N ILE A 104 11.31 -15.59 15.33
CA ILE A 104 10.48 -15.63 16.53
C ILE A 104 9.48 -16.78 16.46
N SER A 105 8.79 -16.94 15.33
CA SER A 105 7.80 -18.00 15.12
C SER A 105 8.42 -19.39 15.24
N LEU A 106 9.54 -19.63 14.53
CA LEU A 106 10.27 -20.89 14.60
C LEU A 106 10.75 -21.18 16.02
N ARG A 107 11.22 -20.15 16.74
CA ARG A 107 11.63 -20.33 18.14
C ARG A 107 10.45 -20.70 19.04
N SER A 108 9.30 -20.06 18.87
CA SER A 108 8.08 -20.40 19.61
C SER A 108 7.58 -21.83 19.30
N SER A 109 7.84 -22.31 18.08
CA SER A 109 7.54 -23.69 17.67
C SER A 109 8.54 -24.73 18.19
N GLY A 110 9.54 -24.33 18.99
CA GLY A 110 10.47 -25.25 19.64
C GLY A 110 11.77 -25.55 18.89
N PHE A 111 11.99 -24.95 17.72
CA PHE A 111 13.23 -25.15 16.95
C PHE A 111 14.46 -24.66 17.70
N SER A 112 15.59 -25.37 17.56
CA SER A 112 16.85 -24.95 18.13
C SER A 112 17.44 -23.76 17.35
N TYR A 113 18.39 -23.04 17.94
CA TYR A 113 18.98 -21.87 17.28
C TYR A 113 19.79 -22.23 16.01
N SER A 114 20.38 -23.43 15.95
CA SER A 114 21.05 -23.94 14.75
C SER A 114 20.06 -24.28 13.67
N ASP A 115 18.95 -24.95 14.00
CA ASP A 115 17.93 -25.32 13.01
C ASP A 115 17.27 -24.07 12.41
N ILE A 116 17.02 -23.05 13.23
CA ILE A 116 16.51 -21.75 12.76
C ILE A 116 17.48 -21.10 11.78
N GLN A 117 18.79 -21.16 12.06
CA GLN A 117 19.81 -20.61 11.18
C GLN A 117 19.82 -21.32 9.82
N ASP A 118 19.75 -22.65 9.82
CA ASP A 118 19.74 -23.46 8.60
C ASP A 118 18.45 -23.22 7.80
N GLN A 119 17.30 -23.15 8.47
CA GLN A 119 16.01 -22.88 7.83
C GLN A 119 15.99 -21.51 7.14
N ILE A 120 16.48 -20.45 7.81
CA ILE A 120 16.54 -19.10 7.22
C ILE A 120 17.45 -19.07 6.00
N LYS A 121 18.56 -19.80 6.04
CA LYS A 121 19.48 -19.89 4.92
C LYS A 121 18.83 -20.60 3.71
N VAL A 122 18.00 -21.61 3.95
CA VAL A 122 17.31 -22.36 2.89
C VAL A 122 16.14 -21.55 2.32
N ASP A 123 15.26 -21.04 3.17
CA ASP A 123 13.99 -20.43 2.74
C ASP A 123 14.16 -18.99 2.22
N LEU A 124 15.02 -18.21 2.89
CA LEU A 124 15.19 -16.77 2.61
C LEU A 124 16.51 -16.49 1.88
N GLY A 125 17.41 -17.46 1.76
CA GLY A 125 18.75 -17.25 1.20
C GLY A 125 19.66 -16.38 2.06
N GLU A 126 19.24 -16.02 3.28
CA GLU A 126 19.95 -15.09 4.15
C GLU A 126 20.87 -15.82 5.15
N ARG A 127 22.06 -15.24 5.40
CA ARG A 127 22.98 -15.76 6.43
C ARG A 127 22.86 -14.94 7.70
N VAL A 128 22.29 -15.53 8.75
CA VAL A 128 22.16 -14.91 10.07
C VAL A 128 22.98 -15.73 11.08
N SER A 129 23.73 -15.06 11.97
CA SER A 129 24.48 -15.77 13.01
C SER A 129 23.58 -16.19 14.18
N VAL A 130 23.92 -17.31 14.84
CA VAL A 130 23.22 -17.79 16.04
C VAL A 130 23.13 -16.72 17.14
N SER A 131 24.20 -15.94 17.36
CA SER A 131 24.19 -14.84 18.32
C SER A 131 23.20 -13.75 17.96
N HIS A 132 23.03 -13.45 16.66
CA HIS A 132 22.04 -12.49 16.19
C HIS A 132 20.61 -13.00 16.41
N ILE A 133 20.36 -14.29 16.15
CA ILE A 133 19.06 -14.95 16.40
C ILE A 133 18.72 -14.88 17.89
N LYS A 134 19.66 -15.26 18.77
CA LYS A 134 19.47 -15.17 20.23
C LYS A 134 19.10 -13.75 20.66
N ARG A 135 19.77 -12.73 20.11
CA ARG A 135 19.46 -11.33 20.40
C ARG A 135 18.06 -10.94 19.96
N ILE A 136 17.62 -11.34 18.76
CA ILE A 136 16.26 -11.06 18.27
C ILE A 136 15.22 -11.67 19.21
N VAL A 137 15.39 -12.94 19.58
CA VAL A 137 14.48 -13.63 20.50
C VAL A 137 14.45 -12.95 21.86
N ALA A 138 15.59 -12.53 22.40
CA ALA A 138 15.67 -11.86 23.69
C ALA A 138 15.00 -10.47 23.72
N LEU A 139 14.91 -9.79 22.58
CA LEU A 139 14.28 -8.47 22.45
C LEU A 139 12.74 -8.56 22.40
N LYS A 140 12.16 -9.73 22.07
CA LYS A 140 10.72 -9.95 22.09
C LYS A 140 10.26 -10.41 23.48
N LYS A 141 10.37 -9.52 24.47
CA LYS A 141 9.70 -9.68 25.76
C LYS A 141 8.30 -9.11 25.70
#